data_AF-A0A8S1ANR0-F1
#
_entry.id   AF-A0A8S1ANR0-F1
#
_cell.length_a   1.000
_cell.length_b   1.000
_cell.length_c   1.000
_cell.angle_alpha   90.00
_cell.angle_beta   90.00
_cell.angle_gamma   90.00
#
_symmetry.space_group_name_H-M   'P 1'
#
loop_
_entity.id
_entity.type
_entity.pdbx_description
1 polymer ?
#
loop_
_entity_poly.entity_id
_entity_poly.type
_entity_poly.pdbx_seq_one_letter_code
_entity_poly.pdbx_strand_id
1 'polypeptide(L)'
;MDLVLMVCTCILSIHVAKADGTVGKTGDVVCQTDGYELIEAKFGKEVHTLCLQLKPIGTSPLTNRNSALFLEPDPDETPKEYQGFPLSEITMAYGFPVKDPGRGSAEGYIGEDHQFYGVLHFGNRTLHADPYGKDDPTKFFGAFENDNMAAPRSRRDHAQPPQRSIFARSVGYFPFSIENRSRVPGVARARICDLLLLADKEFFEKDANSSLNHVVRRMMHAIAQADIIFRNADFNEDGVPDNIGFSVKYILVLTSTETNMRVFGDLLSTKAINGRNYLMRFARLRRLSEVCLGVAFSGHAFQNRTLGLSFTSLGGGMGGAAGGLCDRRAYGRSFNTLAIAHATTEDKARVPERIAALTLAHEMGHSFGAHHDDNFPNPECRGHLMGSQSSTAENGMNFEFSLCSKRLIAATLSSMSYCLMEEDIPYCGNGIVEEGEACDCGLPSRCVHKDPCCTPRGGGALIYKEGTLHKEGCSVAPLAMCHPSQGLCCTPKCMLADLTKSGIVSNHIIFYTIKISKFIKKIAERL
;
A
#
# COMPACT_ATOMS: atom_id res chain seq x y z
N MET A 1 -65.94 5.90 8.26
CA MET A 1 -65.92 7.14 7.48
C MET A 1 -64.81 8.00 8.04
N ASP A 2 -63.92 8.41 7.16
CA ASP A 2 -63.02 9.56 7.25
C ASP A 2 -62.00 9.59 8.39
N LEU A 3 -60.73 9.29 8.05
CA LEU A 3 -59.71 10.33 8.02
C LEU A 3 -58.43 9.88 7.27
N VAL A 4 -58.03 10.71 6.31
CA VAL A 4 -56.70 10.82 5.68
C VAL A 4 -56.35 9.83 4.57
N LEU A 5 -56.94 10.09 3.41
CA LEU A 5 -56.40 9.82 2.08
C LEU A 5 -55.49 11.01 1.69
N MET A 6 -54.17 10.82 1.58
CA MET A 6 -53.37 11.63 0.64
C MET A 6 -51.99 11.02 0.31
N VAL A 7 -51.80 10.81 -1.00
CA VAL A 7 -50.55 10.75 -1.79
C VAL A 7 -49.72 9.46 -1.72
N CYS A 8 -49.92 8.56 -2.70
CA CYS A 8 -48.91 8.30 -3.75
C CYS A 8 -49.46 7.37 -4.84
N THR A 9 -49.90 7.95 -5.96
CA THR A 9 -50.12 7.27 -7.25
C THR A 9 -49.22 7.93 -8.29
N CYS A 10 -48.69 7.10 -9.22
CA CYS A 10 -47.68 7.31 -10.27
C CYS A 10 -46.37 6.62 -9.86
N ILE A 11 -45.92 5.54 -10.51
CA ILE A 11 -45.65 5.40 -11.94
C ILE A 11 -45.93 3.97 -12.40
N LEU A 12 -46.83 3.83 -13.38
CA LEU A 12 -46.85 2.68 -14.30
C LEU A 12 -45.95 3.00 -15.49
N SER A 13 -45.26 1.98 -16.00
CA SER A 13 -44.75 1.87 -17.37
C SER A 13 -43.53 2.72 -17.75
N ILE A 14 -42.34 2.10 -17.74
CA ILE A 14 -41.35 2.36 -18.79
C ILE A 14 -40.92 1.01 -19.36
N HIS A 15 -41.24 0.82 -20.64
CA HIS A 15 -40.73 -0.25 -21.48
C HIS A 15 -39.21 -0.28 -21.44
N VAL A 16 -38.65 -1.48 -21.25
CA VAL A 16 -37.25 -1.77 -21.53
C VAL A 16 -37.05 -1.61 -23.03
N ALA A 17 -36.64 -0.42 -23.47
CA ALA A 17 -36.03 -0.24 -24.76
C ALA A 17 -34.68 -0.96 -24.72
N LYS A 18 -34.61 -2.06 -25.46
CA LYS A 18 -33.36 -2.72 -25.84
C LYS A 18 -32.57 -1.70 -26.67
N ALA A 19 -31.69 -0.95 -26.03
CA ALA A 19 -30.81 -0.02 -26.71
C ALA A 19 -29.64 -0.80 -27.33
N ASP A 20 -29.76 -0.96 -28.63
CA ASP A 20 -28.75 -1.45 -29.55
C ASP A 20 -27.55 -0.47 -29.62
N GLY A 21 -26.39 -1.00 -30.01
CA GLY A 21 -25.04 -0.42 -29.90
C GLY A 21 -24.86 1.10 -29.92
N THR A 22 -24.50 1.69 -28.77
CA THR A 22 -23.70 2.94 -28.66
C THR A 22 -22.99 3.02 -27.30
N VAL A 23 -22.07 2.09 -27.02
CA VAL A 23 -21.31 2.01 -25.74
C VAL A 23 -20.20 3.09 -25.62
N GLY A 24 -19.95 3.90 -26.66
CA GLY A 24 -18.81 4.83 -26.70
C GLY A 24 -19.07 6.28 -26.29
N LYS A 25 -20.31 6.79 -26.26
CA LYS A 25 -20.59 8.23 -26.05
C LYS A 25 -21.09 8.59 -24.63
N THR A 26 -21.49 7.60 -23.84
CA THR A 26 -22.02 7.81 -22.48
C THR A 26 -20.95 7.73 -21.40
N GLY A 27 -19.80 7.10 -21.63
CA GLY A 27 -18.71 7.03 -20.64
C GLY A 27 -18.01 8.37 -20.43
N ASP A 28 -17.73 9.10 -21.52
CA ASP A 28 -16.99 10.36 -21.49
C ASP A 28 -17.75 11.48 -20.76
N VAL A 29 -19.07 11.52 -20.90
CA VAL A 29 -19.94 12.52 -20.23
C VAL A 29 -19.99 12.27 -18.72
N VAL A 30 -19.93 11.01 -18.26
CA VAL A 30 -20.07 10.67 -16.84
C VAL A 30 -18.81 10.95 -16.03
N CYS A 31 -17.62 10.84 -16.64
CA CYS A 31 -16.39 11.22 -15.95
C CYS A 31 -16.32 12.74 -15.70
N GLN A 32 -16.74 13.54 -16.69
CA GLN A 32 -16.60 14.99 -16.63
C GLN A 32 -17.61 15.68 -15.68
N THR A 33 -18.77 15.07 -15.41
CA THR A 33 -19.80 15.65 -14.52
C THR A 33 -19.44 15.62 -13.04
N ASP A 34 -18.50 14.76 -12.62
CA ASP A 34 -18.25 14.47 -11.20
C ASP A 34 -16.78 14.68 -10.77
N GLY A 35 -16.04 15.54 -11.48
CA GLY A 35 -14.68 15.94 -11.12
C GLY A 35 -13.60 14.88 -11.41
N TYR A 36 -13.88 13.92 -12.30
CA TYR A 36 -12.88 13.01 -12.84
C TYR A 36 -12.28 13.56 -14.15
N GLU A 37 -10.98 13.37 -14.31
CA GLU A 37 -10.24 13.68 -15.53
C GLU A 37 -10.20 12.46 -16.45
N LEU A 38 -10.57 12.65 -17.71
CA LEU A 38 -10.47 11.62 -18.72
C LEU A 38 -9.05 11.60 -19.30
N ILE A 39 -8.32 10.50 -19.13
CA ILE A 39 -6.94 10.36 -19.60
C ILE A 39 -6.78 9.10 -20.44
N GLU A 40 -6.18 9.25 -21.62
CA GLU A 40 -5.74 8.10 -22.42
C GLU A 40 -4.39 7.60 -21.90
N ALA A 41 -4.42 6.47 -21.20
CA ALA A 41 -3.25 5.87 -20.59
C ALA A 41 -2.65 4.77 -21.48
N LYS A 42 -1.32 4.76 -21.58
CA LYS A 42 -0.57 3.80 -22.39
C LYS A 42 0.02 2.70 -21.51
N PHE A 43 -0.25 1.46 -21.89
CA PHE A 43 0.23 0.24 -21.23
C PHE A 43 0.99 -0.60 -22.25
N GLY A 44 2.27 -0.26 -22.45
CA GLY A 44 3.09 -0.85 -23.51
C GLY A 44 2.54 -0.54 -24.91
N LYS A 45 1.88 -1.53 -25.54
CA LYS A 45 1.26 -1.37 -26.87
C LYS A 45 -0.25 -1.09 -26.79
N GLU A 46 -0.86 -1.25 -25.62
CA GLU A 46 -2.28 -1.06 -25.40
C GLU A 46 -2.55 0.36 -24.90
N VAL A 47 -3.72 0.90 -25.26
CA VAL A 47 -4.18 2.22 -24.82
C VAL A 47 -5.57 2.01 -24.22
N HIS A 48 -5.78 2.54 -23.02
CA HIS A 48 -7.07 2.47 -22.33
C HIS A 48 -7.44 3.86 -21.82
N THR A 49 -8.69 4.24 -22.00
CA THR A 49 -9.23 5.49 -21.47
C THR A 49 -9.61 5.29 -20.01
N LEU A 50 -9.04 6.11 -19.13
CA LEU A 50 -9.23 6.06 -17.68
C LEU A 50 -10.01 7.27 -17.19
N CYS A 51 -10.81 7.04 -16.14
CA CYS A 51 -11.55 8.05 -15.41
C CYS A 51 -10.80 8.33 -14.10
N LEU A 52 -9.95 9.36 -14.13
CA LEU A 52 -8.98 9.84 -13.13
C LEU A 52 -9.52 10.74 -12.02
N GLN A 53 -9.54 10.36 -10.74
CA GLN A 53 -9.65 11.34 -9.65
C GLN A 53 -8.27 11.66 -9.09
N LEU A 54 -7.89 12.94 -9.12
CA LEU A 54 -6.66 13.42 -8.51
C LEU A 54 -6.90 13.73 -7.03
N LYS A 55 -6.19 13.04 -6.15
CA LYS A 55 -6.26 13.25 -4.71
C LYS A 55 -4.92 13.76 -4.18
N PRO A 56 -4.90 14.86 -3.40
CA PRO A 56 -3.69 15.30 -2.72
C PRO A 56 -3.09 14.22 -1.83
N ILE A 57 -1.77 14.08 -1.84
CA ILE A 57 -1.04 13.12 -1.03
C ILE A 57 -1.33 13.33 0.46
N GLY A 58 -1.45 14.59 0.92
CA GLY A 58 -1.83 14.90 2.30
C GLY A 58 -3.23 14.42 2.75
N THR A 59 -4.08 13.96 1.82
CA THR A 59 -5.37 13.32 2.12
C THR A 59 -5.32 11.79 2.02
N SER A 60 -4.17 11.24 1.62
CA SER A 60 -3.95 9.80 1.52
C SER A 60 -3.82 9.17 2.91
N PRO A 61 -4.34 7.95 3.12
CA PRO A 61 -4.07 7.17 4.34
C PRO A 61 -2.58 6.86 4.54
N LEU A 62 -1.75 7.05 3.50
CA LEU A 62 -0.30 6.90 3.57
C LEU A 62 0.41 8.12 4.14
N THR A 63 -0.29 9.15 4.58
CA THR A 63 0.31 10.34 5.20
C THR A 63 -0.49 10.77 6.42
N ASN A 64 0.14 11.53 7.30
CA ASN A 64 -0.48 12.12 8.46
C ASN A 64 -0.23 13.64 8.51
N ARG A 65 -0.83 14.34 9.48
CA ARG A 65 -0.68 15.81 9.61
C ARG A 65 0.75 16.27 9.87
N ASN A 66 1.63 15.38 10.32
CA ASN A 66 3.02 15.67 10.61
C ASN A 66 3.94 15.28 9.46
N SER A 67 3.39 14.77 8.34
CA SER A 67 4.17 14.43 7.15
C SER A 67 4.85 15.67 6.57
N ALA A 68 6.16 15.59 6.39
CA ALA A 68 6.95 16.73 5.93
C ALA A 68 7.96 16.34 4.84
N LEU A 69 8.10 17.20 3.84
CA LEU A 69 9.11 17.12 2.78
C LEU A 69 10.28 18.06 3.11
N PHE A 70 11.49 17.50 3.17
CA PHE A 70 12.73 18.23 3.38
C PHE A 70 13.70 18.02 2.21
N LEU A 71 14.43 19.07 1.87
CA LEU A 71 15.54 19.02 0.91
C LEU A 71 16.90 18.90 1.62
N GLU A 72 16.92 19.17 2.93
CA GLU A 72 18.09 19.06 3.79
C GLU A 72 17.96 17.83 4.71
N PRO A 73 18.97 16.94 4.74
CA PRO A 73 18.87 15.67 5.45
C PRO A 73 18.98 15.80 6.97
N ASP A 74 19.74 16.79 7.47
CA ASP A 74 19.90 17.08 8.90
C ASP A 74 19.73 18.61 9.10
N PRO A 75 19.02 19.05 10.16
CA PRO A 75 19.01 20.47 10.52
C PRO A 75 20.40 20.84 11.05
N ASP A 76 21.00 21.92 10.54
CA ASP A 76 22.17 22.52 11.19
C ASP A 76 21.78 22.95 12.62
N GLU A 77 22.75 23.06 13.54
CA GLU A 77 22.52 23.44 14.96
C GLU A 77 21.80 24.79 15.15
N THR A 78 21.61 25.55 14.07
CA THR A 78 20.77 26.75 14.04
C THR A 78 19.33 26.39 13.63
N PRO A 79 18.31 26.70 14.44
CA PRO A 79 16.91 26.51 14.09
C PRO A 79 16.52 27.54 13.02
N LYS A 80 16.87 27.28 11.77
CA LYS A 80 16.13 27.86 10.65
C LYS A 80 14.82 27.09 10.61
N GLU A 81 13.69 27.78 10.62
CA GLU A 81 12.40 27.19 10.28
C GLU A 81 12.55 26.57 8.88
N TYR A 82 12.84 25.27 8.83
CA TYR A 82 12.85 24.54 7.57
C TYR A 82 11.41 24.42 7.15
N GLN A 83 11.02 25.30 6.23
CA GLN A 83 9.70 25.37 5.65
C GLN A 83 9.49 24.05 4.87
N GLY A 84 8.86 23.08 5.51
CA GLY A 84 8.43 21.86 4.84
C GLY A 84 7.52 22.23 3.68
N PHE A 85 7.81 21.73 2.48
CA PHE A 85 6.94 21.98 1.34
C PHE A 85 5.58 21.32 1.58
N PRO A 86 4.46 22.01 1.30
CA PRO A 86 3.15 21.46 1.55
C PRO A 86 2.87 20.29 0.60
N LEU A 87 2.73 19.08 1.17
CA LEU A 87 2.35 17.87 0.43
C LEU A 87 0.94 17.92 -0.17
N SER A 88 0.16 18.96 0.13
CA SER A 88 -1.20 19.17 -0.40
C SER A 88 -1.24 19.49 -1.89
N GLU A 89 -0.12 19.93 -2.49
CA GLU A 89 -0.05 20.26 -3.91
C GLU A 89 0.29 19.05 -4.79
N ILE A 90 0.86 18.01 -4.20
CA ILE A 90 1.25 16.80 -4.92
C ILE A 90 0.08 15.82 -4.89
N THR A 91 -0.36 15.40 -6.07
CA THR A 91 -1.52 14.53 -6.24
C THR A 91 -1.16 13.14 -6.74
N MET A 92 -1.91 12.14 -6.29
CA MET A 92 -1.98 10.79 -6.84
C MET A 92 -3.28 10.63 -7.62
N ALA A 93 -3.32 9.69 -8.55
CA ALA A 93 -4.45 9.41 -9.41
C ALA A 93 -5.09 8.07 -9.04
N TYR A 94 -6.39 8.09 -8.76
CA TYR A 94 -7.19 6.90 -8.46
C TYR A 94 -8.41 6.86 -9.35
N GLY A 95 -8.76 5.69 -9.87
CA GLY A 95 -9.93 5.58 -10.72
C GLY A 95 -10.08 4.22 -11.37
N PHE A 96 -10.62 4.22 -12.57
CA PHE A 96 -11.05 3.00 -13.25
C PHE A 96 -11.07 3.20 -14.75
N PRO A 97 -10.99 2.12 -15.54
CA PRO A 97 -11.14 2.19 -16.98
C PRO A 97 -12.60 2.51 -17.35
N VAL A 98 -12.79 3.35 -18.37
CA VAL A 98 -14.11 3.67 -18.93
C VAL A 98 -14.78 2.40 -19.46
N LYS A 99 -13.97 1.50 -20.03
CA LYS A 99 -14.39 0.15 -20.39
C LYS A 99 -14.41 -0.70 -19.13
N ASP A 100 -15.54 -1.34 -18.83
CA ASP A 100 -15.75 -2.19 -17.63
C ASP A 100 -15.40 -1.52 -16.28
N PRO A 101 -16.06 -0.40 -15.93
CA PRO A 101 -15.77 0.38 -14.73
C PRO A 101 -16.00 -0.38 -13.43
N GLY A 102 -16.88 -1.40 -13.46
CA GLY A 102 -17.30 -2.16 -12.30
C GLY A 102 -16.32 -3.20 -11.81
N ARG A 103 -15.42 -3.64 -12.69
CA ARG A 103 -14.40 -4.67 -12.40
C ARG A 103 -12.99 -4.14 -12.50
N GLY A 104 -12.81 -2.97 -13.10
CA GLY A 104 -11.52 -2.33 -13.25
C GLY A 104 -11.16 -1.39 -12.10
N SER A 105 -9.86 -1.23 -11.88
CA SER A 105 -9.29 -0.23 -10.98
C SER A 105 -7.97 0.27 -11.55
N ALA A 106 -7.69 1.55 -11.37
CA ALA A 106 -6.47 2.22 -11.76
C ALA A 106 -5.94 3.02 -10.57
N GLU A 107 -4.66 2.86 -10.27
CA GLU A 107 -3.96 3.56 -9.21
C GLU A 107 -2.57 3.97 -9.71
N GLY A 108 -2.19 5.23 -9.48
CA GLY A 108 -0.97 5.75 -10.05
C GLY A 108 -0.82 7.25 -9.85
N TYR A 109 -0.17 7.91 -10.81
CA TYR A 109 0.03 9.35 -10.83
C TYR A 109 0.12 9.86 -12.27
N ILE A 110 -0.04 11.17 -12.45
CA ILE A 110 0.12 11.84 -13.74
C ILE A 110 1.51 12.47 -13.81
N GLY A 111 2.26 12.13 -14.86
CA GLY A 111 3.55 12.73 -15.16
C GLY A 111 3.42 14.17 -15.68
N GLU A 112 4.56 14.86 -15.77
CA GLU A 112 4.61 16.22 -16.32
C GLU A 112 4.34 16.26 -17.83
N ASP A 113 4.49 15.12 -18.50
CA ASP A 113 4.12 14.86 -19.89
C ASP A 113 2.62 14.56 -20.07
N HIS A 114 1.82 14.73 -19.02
CA HIS A 114 0.40 14.42 -18.97
C HIS A 114 0.07 12.95 -19.28
N GLN A 115 1.03 12.04 -19.10
CA GLN A 115 0.79 10.60 -19.18
C GLN A 115 0.47 10.02 -17.80
N PHE A 116 -0.37 8.99 -17.78
CA PHE A 116 -0.62 8.20 -16.58
C PHE A 116 0.49 7.16 -16.40
N TYR A 117 0.99 7.06 -15.17
CA TYR A 117 1.95 6.06 -14.72
C TYR A 117 1.40 5.34 -13.50
N GLY A 118 1.53 4.01 -13.46
CA GLY A 118 0.98 3.20 -12.38
C GLY A 118 0.43 1.86 -12.84
N VAL A 119 -0.60 1.39 -12.15
CA VAL A 119 -1.22 0.08 -12.38
C VAL A 119 -2.67 0.20 -12.80
N LEU A 120 -3.08 -0.66 -13.74
CA LEU A 120 -4.45 -0.86 -14.17
C LEU A 120 -4.80 -2.34 -14.02
N HIS A 121 -5.77 -2.64 -13.17
CA HIS A 121 -6.43 -3.93 -13.10
C HIS A 121 -7.65 -3.90 -14.01
N PHE A 122 -7.68 -4.79 -15.01
CA PHE A 122 -8.75 -4.85 -16.01
C PHE A 122 -9.13 -6.31 -16.29
N GLY A 123 -10.30 -6.71 -15.78
CA GLY A 123 -10.73 -8.12 -15.81
C GLY A 123 -9.73 -9.00 -15.06
N ASN A 124 -9.13 -9.97 -15.75
CA ASN A 124 -8.13 -10.88 -15.16
C ASN A 124 -6.68 -10.43 -15.44
N ARG A 125 -6.49 -9.24 -16.02
CA ARG A 125 -5.19 -8.74 -16.44
C ARG A 125 -4.78 -7.59 -15.53
N THR A 126 -3.50 -7.55 -15.19
CA THR A 126 -2.87 -6.38 -14.57
C THR A 126 -1.92 -5.78 -15.58
N LEU A 127 -2.08 -4.49 -15.86
CA LEU A 127 -1.27 -3.74 -16.82
C LEU A 127 -0.51 -2.67 -16.07
N HIS A 128 0.74 -2.43 -16.46
CA HIS A 128 1.60 -1.43 -15.85
C HIS A 128 1.99 -0.36 -16.87
N ALA A 129 1.79 0.89 -16.51
CA ALA A 129 2.22 2.05 -17.28
C ALA A 129 3.51 2.57 -16.67
N ASP A 130 4.61 2.45 -17.43
CA ASP A 130 5.96 2.70 -16.96
C ASP A 130 6.56 3.97 -17.59
N PRO A 131 7.25 4.84 -16.82
CA PRO A 131 7.89 6.05 -17.34
C PRO A 131 9.00 5.79 -18.35
N TYR A 132 9.57 4.58 -18.37
CA TYR A 132 10.64 4.19 -19.28
C TYR A 132 10.14 3.42 -20.51
N GLY A 133 8.83 3.39 -20.72
CA GLY A 133 8.20 2.77 -21.88
C GLY A 133 7.55 1.43 -21.53
N LYS A 134 8.09 0.32 -22.05
CA LYS A 134 7.45 -1.00 -21.91
C LYS A 134 8.20 -1.86 -20.90
N ASP A 135 7.50 -2.25 -19.83
CA ASP A 135 7.89 -3.36 -18.97
C ASP A 135 7.89 -4.66 -19.79
N ASP A 136 9.06 -5.31 -19.86
CA ASP A 136 9.21 -6.62 -20.49
C ASP A 136 9.07 -7.69 -19.40
N PRO A 137 7.92 -8.39 -19.32
CA PRO A 137 7.69 -9.38 -18.28
C PRO A 137 8.70 -10.53 -18.35
N THR A 138 9.30 -10.79 -19.52
CA THR A 138 10.28 -11.87 -19.70
C THR A 138 11.70 -11.47 -19.31
N LYS A 139 11.95 -10.17 -19.06
CA LYS A 139 13.28 -9.66 -18.74
C LYS A 139 13.61 -9.93 -17.27
N PHE A 140 14.75 -10.57 -17.04
CA PHE A 140 15.35 -10.68 -15.72
C PHE A 140 16.07 -9.37 -15.35
N PHE A 141 15.68 -8.75 -14.23
CA PHE A 141 16.20 -7.45 -13.82
C PHE A 141 17.32 -7.54 -12.78
N GLY A 142 17.33 -8.60 -11.97
CA GLY A 142 18.33 -8.78 -10.93
C GLY A 142 18.01 -9.88 -9.92
N ALA A 143 18.93 -10.05 -8.97
CA ALA A 143 18.86 -11.06 -7.92
C ALA A 143 18.69 -10.41 -6.55
N PHE A 144 18.07 -11.16 -5.64
CA PHE A 144 17.90 -10.82 -4.22
C PHE A 144 18.86 -11.64 -3.33
N GLU A 145 19.53 -12.67 -3.83
CA GLU A 145 20.33 -13.71 -3.15
C GLU A 145 21.29 -13.29 -1.98
N ASN A 146 21.57 -12.00 -1.73
CA ASN A 146 22.38 -11.51 -0.59
C ASN A 146 21.93 -10.15 -0.02
N ASP A 147 20.66 -9.79 -0.22
CA ASP A 147 19.99 -8.57 0.24
C ASP A 147 19.79 -8.49 1.77
N ASN A 148 19.75 -9.66 2.44
CA ASN A 148 19.62 -9.81 3.88
C ASN A 148 20.88 -9.34 4.59
N MET A 149 20.80 -8.17 5.23
CA MET A 149 21.89 -7.63 6.05
C MET A 149 21.64 -7.86 7.53
N ALA A 150 22.57 -8.55 8.20
CA ALA A 150 22.63 -8.52 9.66
C ALA A 150 23.31 -7.23 10.12
N ALA A 151 22.78 -6.57 11.15
CA ALA A 151 23.50 -5.44 11.72
C ALA A 151 24.82 -5.90 12.35
N PRO A 152 25.86 -5.04 12.32
CA PRO A 152 27.13 -5.35 12.97
C PRO A 152 26.94 -5.69 14.46
N ARG A 153 27.38 -6.89 14.87
CA ARG A 153 27.40 -7.28 16.28
C ARG A 153 28.48 -6.50 17.01
N SER A 154 28.14 -5.81 18.09
CA SER A 154 29.14 -5.24 19.00
C SER A 154 29.84 -6.40 19.72
N ARG A 155 31.12 -6.68 19.38
CA ARG A 155 31.96 -7.52 20.23
C ARG A 155 32.05 -6.85 21.61
N ARG A 156 31.60 -7.53 22.66
CA ARG A 156 32.02 -7.22 24.04
C ARG A 156 33.47 -7.68 24.21
N ASP A 157 34.40 -7.06 23.49
CA ASP A 157 35.81 -7.16 23.83
C ASP A 157 36.01 -6.20 24.99
N HIS A 158 35.86 -6.65 26.23
CA HIS A 158 36.49 -6.16 27.46
C HIS A 158 36.08 -7.14 28.58
N ALA A 159 37.07 -7.90 29.06
CA ALA A 159 36.93 -8.85 30.14
C ALA A 159 36.30 -8.19 31.39
N GLN A 160 35.20 -8.74 31.89
CA GLN A 160 34.78 -8.49 33.27
C GLN A 160 35.53 -9.48 34.18
N PRO A 161 36.24 -9.01 35.24
CA PRO A 161 36.63 -9.92 36.31
C PRO A 161 35.36 -10.32 37.08
N PRO A 162 35.33 -11.51 37.70
CA PRO A 162 34.13 -11.99 38.34
C PRO A 162 33.98 -11.25 39.66
N GLN A 163 32.88 -10.53 39.90
CA GLN A 163 32.30 -10.43 41.24
C GLN A 163 30.92 -9.75 41.30
N ARG A 164 30.01 -10.54 41.90
CA ARG A 164 29.00 -10.21 42.90
C ARG A 164 27.76 -9.40 42.49
N SER A 165 26.63 -10.10 42.64
CA SER A 165 25.27 -9.59 42.74
C SER A 165 25.14 -8.47 43.75
N ILE A 166 24.95 -7.24 43.29
CA ILE A 166 24.40 -6.15 44.10
C ILE A 166 23.44 -5.34 43.21
N PHE A 167 22.16 -5.59 43.44
CA PHE A 167 21.02 -4.71 43.24
C PHE A 167 20.74 -4.10 41.85
N ALA A 168 19.64 -4.62 41.29
CA ALA A 168 18.70 -3.88 40.47
C ALA A 168 18.55 -2.41 40.93
N ARG A 169 18.91 -1.46 40.07
CA ARG A 169 18.34 -0.11 40.09
C ARG A 169 18.42 0.56 38.72
N SER A 170 17.23 0.96 38.26
CA SER A 170 16.87 1.82 37.13
C SER A 170 17.32 1.40 35.72
N VAL A 171 16.66 0.38 35.18
CA VAL A 171 16.21 0.49 33.78
C VAL A 171 15.20 1.62 33.77
N GLY A 172 15.50 2.71 33.05
CA GLY A 172 14.55 3.81 32.86
C GLY A 172 13.27 3.26 32.25
N TYR A 173 12.26 3.10 33.09
CA TYR A 173 10.89 2.80 32.71
C TYR A 173 10.38 4.00 31.90
N PHE A 174 10.44 3.90 30.57
CA PHE A 174 9.66 4.77 29.71
C PHE A 174 8.26 4.16 29.58
N PRO A 175 7.19 4.90 29.94
CA PRO A 175 5.85 4.37 29.92
C PRO A 175 5.33 4.41 28.47
N PHE A 176 5.60 3.38 27.68
CA PHE A 176 4.61 3.02 26.68
C PHE A 176 3.46 2.35 27.44
N SER A 177 2.51 3.15 27.88
CA SER A 177 1.16 2.63 28.05
C SER A 177 0.74 2.25 26.64
N ILE A 178 0.48 0.96 26.38
CA ILE A 178 -0.50 0.60 25.36
C ILE A 178 -1.75 1.29 25.86
N GLU A 179 -2.03 2.49 25.35
CA GLU A 179 -3.31 3.14 25.62
C GLU A 179 -4.35 2.12 25.20
N ASN A 180 -5.12 1.65 26.17
CA ASN A 180 -6.15 0.66 25.95
C ASN A 180 -7.29 1.39 25.24
N ARG A 181 -7.06 1.71 23.95
CA ARG A 181 -8.00 2.44 23.12
C ARG A 181 -9.22 1.56 22.94
N SER A 182 -10.37 2.10 23.31
CA SER A 182 -11.66 1.42 23.15
C SER A 182 -11.81 1.04 21.68
N ARG A 183 -12.01 -0.26 21.41
CA ARG A 183 -12.24 -0.75 20.04
C ARG A 183 -13.45 -0.01 19.46
N VAL A 184 -13.27 0.61 18.30
CA VAL A 184 -14.40 1.18 17.55
C VAL A 184 -15.19 0.02 16.94
N PRO A 185 -16.49 -0.15 17.28
CA PRO A 185 -17.29 -1.22 16.69
C PRO A 185 -17.37 -1.09 15.17
N GLY A 186 -17.05 -2.15 14.43
CA GLY A 186 -17.13 -2.16 12.97
C GLY A 186 -15.92 -1.59 12.24
N VAL A 187 -14.81 -1.32 12.94
CA VAL A 187 -13.54 -0.91 12.34
C VAL A 187 -12.43 -1.86 12.80
N ALA A 188 -11.61 -2.32 11.86
CA ALA A 188 -10.48 -3.19 12.12
C ALA A 188 -9.31 -2.38 12.67
N ARG A 189 -8.63 -2.92 13.68
CA ARG A 189 -7.44 -2.30 14.24
C ARG A 189 -6.27 -2.46 13.29
N ALA A 190 -5.73 -1.35 12.80
CA ALA A 190 -4.52 -1.32 11.99
C ALA A 190 -3.28 -1.10 12.88
N ARG A 191 -2.15 -1.66 12.49
CA ARG A 191 -0.82 -1.34 13.06
C ARG A 191 0.01 -0.64 11.99
N ILE A 192 0.30 0.64 12.20
CA ILE A 192 0.89 1.53 11.21
C ILE A 192 2.38 1.76 11.50
N CYS A 193 3.23 1.49 10.51
CA CYS A 193 4.66 1.76 10.54
C CYS A 193 4.95 3.12 9.88
N ASP A 194 5.39 4.09 10.67
CA ASP A 194 5.84 5.38 10.15
C ASP A 194 7.16 5.25 9.38
N LEU A 195 7.21 5.80 8.16
CA LEU A 195 8.31 5.70 7.22
C LEU A 195 9.06 7.02 7.08
N LEU A 196 10.38 6.91 6.90
CA LEU A 196 11.21 7.96 6.30
C LEU A 196 11.61 7.51 4.90
N LEU A 197 11.26 8.30 3.89
CA LEU A 197 11.68 8.08 2.51
C LEU A 197 12.86 8.99 2.19
N LEU A 198 13.88 8.46 1.53
CA LEU A 198 15.01 9.23 1.01
C LEU A 198 15.17 8.97 -0.48
N ALA A 199 15.20 10.03 -1.28
CA ALA A 199 15.64 9.98 -2.67
C ALA A 199 17.07 10.54 -2.76
N ASP A 200 17.99 9.75 -3.31
CA ASP A 200 19.32 10.27 -3.62
C ASP A 200 19.29 11.22 -4.84
N LYS A 201 20.41 11.91 -5.07
CA LYS A 201 20.52 12.89 -6.15
C LYS A 201 20.32 12.27 -7.54
N GLU A 202 20.85 11.07 -7.75
CA GLU A 202 20.73 10.38 -9.03
C GLU A 202 19.28 9.98 -9.32
N PHE A 203 18.52 9.56 -8.30
CA PHE A 203 17.09 9.30 -8.41
C PHE A 203 16.33 10.59 -8.74
N PHE A 204 16.63 11.68 -8.03
CA PHE A 204 16.03 12.99 -8.33
C PHE A 204 16.31 13.45 -9.77
N GLU A 205 17.56 13.38 -10.23
CA GLU A 205 17.95 13.89 -11.54
C GLU A 205 17.52 12.98 -12.69
N LYS A 206 17.80 11.68 -12.60
CA LYS A 206 17.66 10.78 -13.76
C LYS A 206 16.34 10.01 -13.78
N ASP A 207 15.81 9.68 -12.61
CA ASP A 207 14.56 8.94 -12.50
C ASP A 207 13.36 9.89 -12.51
N ALA A 208 13.51 11.09 -11.95
CA ALA A 208 12.43 12.07 -11.86
C ALA A 208 12.65 13.35 -12.67
N ASN A 209 13.64 13.36 -13.56
CA ASN A 209 13.96 14.50 -14.43
C ASN A 209 14.10 15.83 -13.67
N SER A 210 14.69 15.79 -12.46
CA SER A 210 14.85 16.93 -11.56
C SER A 210 13.54 17.58 -11.09
N SER A 211 12.42 16.85 -11.12
CA SER A 211 11.12 17.29 -10.61
C SER A 211 10.84 16.73 -9.22
N LEU A 212 10.62 17.63 -8.25
CA LEU A 212 10.24 17.24 -6.88
C LEU A 212 8.89 16.51 -6.86
N ASN A 213 7.92 16.98 -7.65
CA ASN A 213 6.60 16.35 -7.73
C ASN A 213 6.71 14.93 -8.27
N HIS A 214 7.54 14.73 -9.29
CA HIS A 214 7.73 13.42 -9.89
C HIS A 214 8.46 12.45 -8.95
N VAL A 215 9.51 12.90 -8.24
CA VAL A 215 10.18 12.08 -7.20
C VAL A 215 9.19 11.61 -6.15
N VAL A 216 8.40 12.53 -5.59
CA VAL A 216 7.47 12.22 -4.51
C VAL A 216 6.38 11.27 -5.00
N ARG A 217 5.77 11.53 -6.15
CA ARG A 217 4.74 10.66 -6.76
C ARG A 217 5.24 9.23 -6.94
N ARG A 218 6.47 9.06 -7.43
CA ARG A 218 7.08 7.74 -7.63
C ARG A 218 7.33 6.98 -6.34
N MET A 219 7.96 7.63 -5.36
CA MET A 219 8.18 7.01 -4.06
C MET A 219 6.85 6.63 -3.40
N MET A 220 5.86 7.53 -3.42
CA MET A 220 4.56 7.28 -2.81
C MET A 220 3.77 6.18 -3.53
N HIS A 221 3.87 6.10 -4.86
CA HIS A 221 3.27 5.02 -5.64
C HIS A 221 3.86 3.65 -5.22
N ALA A 222 5.19 3.55 -5.13
CA ALA A 222 5.84 2.32 -4.67
C ALA A 222 5.40 1.94 -3.25
N ILE A 223 5.32 2.90 -2.31
CA ILE A 223 4.81 2.66 -0.96
C ILE A 223 3.35 2.18 -0.99
N ALA A 224 2.48 2.77 -1.83
CA ALA A 224 1.08 2.37 -1.92
C ALA A 224 0.92 0.91 -2.39
N GLN A 225 1.74 0.49 -3.35
CA GLN A 225 1.76 -0.89 -3.85
C GLN A 225 2.32 -1.88 -2.81
N ALA A 226 3.26 -1.46 -1.97
CA ALA A 226 3.73 -2.28 -0.85
C ALA A 226 2.69 -2.33 0.30
N ASP A 227 2.03 -1.22 0.62
CA ASP A 227 1.02 -1.09 1.67
C ASP A 227 -0.15 -2.05 1.45
N ILE A 228 -0.67 -2.12 0.22
CA ILE A 228 -1.79 -3.02 -0.08
C ILE A 228 -1.40 -4.50 0.11
N ILE A 229 -0.15 -4.89 -0.17
CA ILE A 229 0.34 -6.26 0.05
C ILE A 229 0.37 -6.59 1.55
N PHE A 230 0.94 -5.70 2.37
CA PHE A 230 1.02 -5.90 3.83
C PHE A 230 -0.36 -5.89 4.49
N ARG A 231 -1.29 -5.02 4.05
CA ARG A 231 -2.63 -4.94 4.60
C ARG A 231 -3.48 -6.18 4.35
N ASN A 232 -3.24 -6.87 3.23
CA ASN A 232 -3.93 -8.10 2.87
C ASN A 232 -3.27 -9.36 3.45
N ALA A 233 -2.12 -9.23 4.12
CA ALA A 233 -1.43 -10.38 4.68
C ALA A 233 -2.04 -10.79 6.04
N ASP A 234 -2.45 -12.05 6.11
CA ASP A 234 -2.80 -12.77 7.33
C ASP A 234 -1.53 -13.47 7.85
N PHE A 235 -0.70 -12.76 8.62
CA PHE A 235 0.60 -13.23 9.10
C PHE A 235 0.47 -14.32 10.17
N ASN A 236 -0.57 -14.25 11.00
CA ASN A 236 -0.81 -15.22 12.08
C ASN A 236 -1.60 -16.47 11.63
N GLU A 237 -2.07 -16.49 10.37
CA GLU A 237 -2.82 -17.58 9.74
C GLU A 237 -4.18 -17.86 10.41
N ASP A 238 -4.84 -16.84 10.97
CA ASP A 238 -6.14 -16.97 11.63
C ASP A 238 -7.36 -16.82 10.69
N GLY A 239 -7.10 -16.54 9.41
CA GLY A 239 -8.10 -16.37 8.36
C GLY A 239 -8.52 -14.92 8.14
N VAL A 240 -8.00 -13.96 8.91
CA VAL A 240 -8.26 -12.53 8.77
C VAL A 240 -6.94 -11.77 8.59
N PRO A 241 -6.84 -10.81 7.67
CA PRO A 241 -5.64 -9.99 7.53
C PRO A 241 -5.28 -9.23 8.82
N ASP A 242 -3.99 -9.17 9.15
CA ASP A 242 -3.46 -8.50 10.36
C ASP A 242 -3.50 -6.96 10.29
N ASN A 243 -3.90 -6.41 9.13
CA ASN A 243 -4.01 -4.98 8.81
C ASN A 243 -2.74 -4.18 9.19
N ILE A 244 -1.56 -4.71 8.83
CA ILE A 244 -0.30 -3.97 8.92
C ILE A 244 -0.23 -2.97 7.77
N GLY A 245 -0.04 -1.69 8.08
CA GLY A 245 0.03 -0.63 7.09
C GLY A 245 1.20 0.32 7.29
N PHE A 246 1.35 1.26 6.37
CA PHE A 246 2.42 2.26 6.37
C PHE A 246 1.88 3.69 6.32
N SER A 247 2.63 4.60 6.93
CA SER A 247 2.40 6.05 6.90
C SER A 247 3.74 6.74 6.66
N VAL A 248 3.81 7.69 5.73
CA VAL A 248 5.05 8.40 5.40
C VAL A 248 5.15 9.65 6.26
N LYS A 249 6.06 9.62 7.24
CA LYS A 249 6.29 10.75 8.16
C LYS A 249 7.26 11.77 7.57
N TYR A 250 8.34 11.31 6.95
CA TYR A 250 9.36 12.19 6.40
C TYR A 250 9.70 11.80 4.96
N ILE A 251 9.81 12.79 4.09
CA ILE A 251 10.35 12.64 2.75
C ILE A 251 11.59 13.52 2.66
N LEU A 252 12.74 12.92 2.33
CA LEU A 252 14.01 13.60 2.13
C LEU A 252 14.40 13.48 0.65
N VAL A 253 14.59 14.60 -0.04
CA VAL A 253 15.03 14.58 -1.45
C VAL A 253 16.36 15.32 -1.58
N LEU A 254 17.43 14.59 -1.86
CA LEU A 254 18.77 15.15 -1.99
C LEU A 254 18.93 15.77 -3.38
N THR A 255 18.68 17.08 -3.51
CA THR A 255 18.71 17.76 -4.82
C THR A 255 20.10 18.26 -5.21
N SER A 256 20.99 18.51 -4.23
CA SER A 256 22.32 19.08 -4.47
C SER A 256 23.45 18.07 -4.25
N THR A 257 24.59 18.29 -4.91
CA THR A 257 25.81 17.49 -4.69
C THR A 257 26.27 17.59 -3.24
N GLU A 258 26.12 18.74 -2.60
CA GLU A 258 26.53 18.94 -1.20
C GLU A 258 25.71 18.07 -0.24
N THR A 259 24.38 18.12 -0.34
CA THR A 259 23.48 17.30 0.49
C THR A 259 23.71 15.80 0.26
N ASN A 260 23.96 15.41 -1.00
CA ASN A 260 24.26 14.03 -1.35
C ASN A 260 25.60 13.55 -0.75
N MET A 261 26.62 14.41 -0.80
CA MET A 261 27.94 14.16 -0.21
C MET A 261 27.89 14.10 1.32
N ARG A 262 27.04 14.90 1.99
CA ARG A 262 26.86 14.83 3.45
C ARG A 262 26.33 13.46 3.90
N VAL A 263 25.40 12.86 3.14
CA VAL A 263 24.80 11.56 3.47
C VAL A 263 25.70 10.40 3.03
N PHE A 264 26.10 10.37 1.76
CA PHE A 264 26.76 9.21 1.16
C PHE A 264 28.28 9.36 1.00
N GLY A 265 28.82 10.58 1.10
CA GLY A 265 30.22 10.88 0.78
C GLY A 265 30.55 10.55 -0.68
N ASP A 266 31.80 10.20 -0.95
CA ASP A 266 32.27 9.88 -2.31
C ASP A 266 31.78 8.52 -2.83
N LEU A 267 30.90 7.82 -2.11
CA LEU A 267 30.45 6.46 -2.46
C LEU A 267 29.73 6.42 -3.82
N LEU A 268 29.06 7.50 -4.19
CA LEU A 268 28.18 7.58 -5.37
C LEU A 268 28.90 8.01 -6.66
N SER A 269 30.24 8.01 -6.67
CA SER A 269 31.03 8.38 -7.86
C SER A 269 31.20 7.25 -8.88
N THR A 270 30.75 6.03 -8.58
CA THR A 270 30.91 4.85 -9.45
C THR A 270 29.62 4.47 -10.17
N LYS A 271 29.75 3.85 -11.35
CA LYS A 271 28.60 3.39 -12.17
C LYS A 271 27.76 2.31 -11.47
N ALA A 272 28.40 1.40 -10.74
CA ALA A 272 27.75 0.42 -9.88
C ALA A 272 28.26 0.59 -8.45
N ILE A 273 27.35 0.81 -7.51
CA ILE A 273 27.65 1.13 -6.12
C ILE A 273 27.52 -0.11 -5.24
N ASN A 274 28.34 -0.21 -4.19
CA ASN A 274 28.21 -1.29 -3.23
C ASN A 274 26.99 -1.01 -2.33
N GLY A 275 25.92 -1.79 -2.51
CA GLY A 275 24.66 -1.59 -1.79
C GLY A 275 24.78 -1.69 -0.27
N ARG A 276 25.69 -2.53 0.25
CA ARG A 276 25.94 -2.62 1.70
C ARG A 276 26.55 -1.34 2.25
N ASN A 277 27.52 -0.77 1.54
CA ASN A 277 28.11 0.51 1.93
C ASN A 277 27.08 1.64 1.85
N TYR A 278 26.20 1.61 0.84
CA TYR A 278 25.11 2.57 0.68
C TYR A 278 24.18 2.53 1.90
N LEU A 279 23.70 1.35 2.26
CA LEU A 279 22.81 1.17 3.41
C LEU A 279 23.48 1.56 4.74
N MET A 280 24.78 1.26 4.91
CA MET A 280 25.57 1.67 6.08
C MET A 280 25.80 3.18 6.19
N ARG A 281 25.75 3.92 5.07
CA ARG A 281 25.78 5.39 5.05
C ARG A 281 24.41 5.95 5.40
N PHE A 282 23.37 5.44 4.76
CA PHE A 282 21.98 5.82 5.03
C PHE A 282 21.60 5.64 6.51
N ALA A 283 22.01 4.53 7.13
CA ALA A 283 21.81 4.22 8.55
C ALA A 283 22.34 5.28 9.54
N ARG A 284 23.16 6.25 9.10
CA ARG A 284 23.70 7.31 9.97
C ARG A 284 22.75 8.48 10.17
N LEU A 285 21.73 8.64 9.33
CA LEU A 285 20.80 9.77 9.43
C LEU A 285 20.14 9.82 10.81
N ARG A 286 20.07 11.01 11.41
CA ARG A 286 19.57 11.16 12.78
C ARG A 286 18.07 10.89 12.85
N ARG A 287 17.31 11.40 11.89
CA ARG A 287 15.83 11.27 11.82
C ARG A 287 15.32 9.83 11.76
N LEU A 288 16.17 8.85 11.42
CA LEU A 288 15.80 7.43 11.45
C LEU A 288 15.37 6.94 12.84
N SER A 289 15.80 7.61 13.92
CA SER A 289 15.35 7.27 15.28
C SER A 289 13.91 7.67 15.60
N GLU A 290 13.24 8.42 14.72
CA GLU A 290 11.88 8.95 14.93
C GLU A 290 10.82 8.22 14.12
N VAL A 291 11.22 7.21 13.35
CA VAL A 291 10.38 6.45 12.43
C VAL A 291 10.52 4.95 12.70
N CYS A 292 9.54 4.19 12.26
CA CYS A 292 9.55 2.75 12.34
C CYS A 292 10.56 2.13 11.35
N LEU A 293 10.60 2.64 10.12
CA LEU A 293 11.48 2.14 9.06
C LEU A 293 11.92 3.25 8.08
N GLY A 294 13.18 3.23 7.65
CA GLY A 294 13.73 4.10 6.63
C GLY A 294 13.88 3.39 5.28
N VAL A 295 13.45 4.04 4.20
CA VAL A 295 13.50 3.53 2.83
C VAL A 295 14.29 4.49 1.96
N ALA A 296 15.37 4.02 1.33
CA ALA A 296 16.15 4.82 0.39
C ALA A 296 15.94 4.37 -1.06
N PHE A 297 15.58 5.31 -1.92
CA PHE A 297 15.43 5.17 -3.36
C PHE A 297 16.72 5.66 -4.02
N SER A 298 17.46 4.74 -4.63
CA SER A 298 18.71 5.02 -5.33
C SER A 298 18.51 5.04 -6.84
N GLY A 299 18.95 6.10 -7.50
CA GLY A 299 19.02 6.16 -8.97
C GLY A 299 20.20 5.39 -9.56
N HIS A 300 21.13 4.92 -8.72
CA HIS A 300 22.28 4.12 -9.10
C HIS A 300 21.98 2.62 -9.07
N ALA A 301 22.72 1.85 -9.87
CA ALA A 301 22.70 0.40 -9.86
C ALA A 301 23.57 -0.15 -8.72
N PHE A 302 23.12 -1.18 -8.01
CA PHE A 302 23.98 -1.90 -7.07
C PHE A 302 24.84 -2.96 -7.78
N GLN A 303 26.00 -3.24 -7.19
CA GLN A 303 26.89 -4.34 -7.60
C GLN A 303 26.13 -5.68 -7.61
N ASN A 304 26.61 -6.64 -8.41
CA ASN A 304 26.02 -7.99 -8.55
C ASN A 304 24.57 -8.02 -9.04
N ARG A 305 24.08 -6.96 -9.69
CA ARG A 305 22.68 -6.84 -10.14
C ARG A 305 21.67 -6.96 -8.98
N THR A 306 22.07 -6.54 -7.79
CA THR A 306 21.17 -6.47 -6.64
C THR A 306 20.16 -5.35 -6.84
N LEU A 307 18.87 -5.64 -6.64
CA LEU A 307 17.80 -4.64 -6.79
C LEU A 307 17.46 -3.94 -5.46
N GLY A 308 17.71 -4.59 -4.33
CA GLY A 308 17.48 -4.01 -3.01
C GLY A 308 18.33 -4.67 -1.93
N LEU A 309 18.45 -3.99 -0.78
CA LEU A 309 19.05 -4.53 0.43
C LEU A 309 18.29 -4.02 1.65
N SER A 310 18.21 -4.84 2.68
CA SER A 310 17.47 -4.54 3.90
C SER A 310 18.18 -5.10 5.12
N PHE A 311 18.20 -4.34 6.22
CA PHE A 311 18.56 -4.92 7.50
C PHE A 311 17.43 -5.81 8.00
N THR A 312 17.72 -7.09 8.20
CA THR A 312 16.70 -8.07 8.58
C THR A 312 16.47 -8.06 10.08
N SER A 313 15.21 -8.01 10.52
CA SER A 313 14.90 -8.17 11.95
C SER A 313 15.08 -9.63 12.38
N LEU A 314 15.83 -9.86 13.45
CA LEU A 314 16.19 -11.21 13.92
C LEU A 314 15.38 -11.70 15.13
N GLY A 315 14.29 -11.02 15.48
CA GLY A 315 13.42 -11.39 16.59
C GLY A 315 14.05 -11.17 17.97
N GLY A 316 13.27 -10.70 18.94
CA GLY A 316 13.72 -10.25 20.27
C GLY A 316 14.16 -11.34 21.27
N GLY A 317 14.82 -12.42 20.84
CA GLY A 317 15.42 -13.39 21.78
C GLY A 317 16.46 -12.73 22.71
N MET A 318 16.78 -13.32 23.87
CA MET A 318 17.78 -12.78 24.81
C MET A 318 19.15 -12.62 24.11
N GLY A 319 19.46 -11.38 23.69
CA GLY A 319 20.60 -11.06 22.83
C GLY A 319 20.24 -10.50 21.45
N GLY A 320 18.97 -10.12 21.24
CA GLY A 320 18.40 -9.63 19.98
C GLY A 320 19.37 -8.77 19.18
N ALA A 321 19.69 -9.24 17.99
CA ALA A 321 20.57 -8.52 17.08
C ALA A 321 19.87 -7.24 16.62
N ALA A 322 20.63 -6.14 16.56
CA ALA A 322 20.17 -4.90 15.94
C ALA A 322 19.76 -5.15 14.48
N GLY A 323 18.84 -4.35 13.96
CA GLY A 323 18.42 -4.41 12.56
C GLY A 323 16.92 -4.61 12.34
N GLY A 324 16.42 -4.02 11.25
CA GLY A 324 15.05 -4.14 10.80
C GLY A 324 14.06 -3.32 11.62
N LEU A 325 12.82 -3.80 11.66
CA LEU A 325 11.68 -3.13 12.26
C LEU A 325 11.98 -2.60 13.67
N CYS A 326 11.67 -1.32 13.91
CA CYS A 326 11.82 -0.67 15.20
C CYS A 326 13.25 -0.75 15.81
N ASP A 327 14.31 -0.88 15.02
CA ASP A 327 15.68 -0.83 15.57
C ASP A 327 15.97 0.53 16.24
N ARG A 328 16.68 0.50 17.37
CA ARG A 328 17.03 1.73 18.10
C ARG A 328 18.38 2.24 17.67
N ARG A 329 18.49 3.57 17.58
CA ARG A 329 19.76 4.23 17.29
C ARG A 329 20.82 3.87 18.34
N ALA A 330 21.91 3.25 17.90
CA ALA A 330 23.06 2.89 18.70
C ALA A 330 24.35 3.28 17.97
N TYR A 331 25.33 3.83 18.71
CA TYR A 331 26.63 4.23 18.15
C TYR A 331 26.52 5.15 16.92
N GLY A 332 25.54 6.06 16.92
CA GLY A 332 25.29 7.00 15.82
C GLY A 332 24.69 6.37 14.56
N ARG A 333 24.09 5.19 14.65
CA ARG A 333 23.42 4.51 13.54
C ARG A 333 22.08 3.91 13.97
N SER A 334 21.13 3.88 13.06
CA SER A 334 19.88 3.13 13.19
C SER A 334 19.81 2.13 12.05
N PHE A 335 19.61 0.84 12.36
CA PHE A 335 19.58 -0.24 11.39
C PHE A 335 18.16 -0.63 10.99
N ASN A 336 17.18 0.24 11.24
CA ASN A 336 15.83 0.17 10.70
C ASN A 336 15.80 0.75 9.28
N THR A 337 16.64 0.24 8.39
CA THR A 337 16.78 0.78 7.04
C THR A 337 16.81 -0.29 5.95
N LEU A 338 16.27 0.10 4.80
CA LEU A 338 16.40 -0.62 3.53
C LEU A 338 16.67 0.36 2.38
N ALA A 339 17.15 -0.16 1.25
CA ALA A 339 17.40 0.61 0.04
C ALA A 339 17.05 -0.20 -1.22
N ILE A 340 16.54 0.48 -2.23
CA ILE A 340 16.22 -0.11 -3.54
C ILE A 340 16.86 0.68 -4.68
N ALA A 341 17.31 -0.03 -5.72
CA ALA A 341 17.94 0.54 -6.91
C ALA A 341 16.93 0.65 -8.06
N HIS A 342 16.95 1.78 -8.77
CA HIS A 342 16.11 2.02 -9.95
C HIS A 342 16.90 1.97 -11.28
N ALA A 343 18.21 1.71 -11.21
CA ALA A 343 19.04 1.42 -12.37
C ALA A 343 19.55 -0.01 -12.32
N THR A 344 19.84 -0.57 -13.50
CA THR A 344 20.56 -1.84 -13.62
C THR A 344 22.00 -1.61 -14.08
N THR A 345 22.84 -2.64 -14.03
CA THR A 345 24.23 -2.55 -14.50
C THR A 345 24.34 -2.36 -16.02
N GLU A 346 23.25 -2.58 -16.76
CA GLU A 346 23.15 -2.32 -18.19
C GLU A 346 22.99 -0.82 -18.44
N ASP A 347 23.76 -0.26 -19.37
CA ASP A 347 23.70 1.17 -19.65
C ASP A 347 22.29 1.59 -20.11
N LYS A 348 21.76 2.64 -19.45
CA LYS A 348 20.44 3.24 -19.71
C LYS A 348 19.23 2.36 -19.37
N ALA A 349 19.43 1.15 -18.86
CA ALA A 349 18.32 0.31 -18.43
C ALA A 349 17.86 0.71 -17.01
N ARG A 350 16.56 0.98 -16.89
CA ARG A 350 15.90 1.32 -15.63
C ARG A 350 15.03 0.16 -15.15
N VAL A 351 14.82 0.12 -13.85
CA VAL A 351 13.92 -0.85 -13.22
C VAL A 351 12.49 -0.34 -13.38
N PRO A 352 11.57 -1.14 -13.96
CA PRO A 352 10.18 -0.74 -14.12
C PRO A 352 9.48 -0.54 -12.78
N GLU A 353 8.44 0.30 -12.75
CA GLU A 353 7.64 0.62 -11.56
C GLU A 353 7.07 -0.64 -10.88
N ARG A 354 6.61 -1.62 -11.67
CA ARG A 354 6.13 -2.91 -11.14
C ARG A 354 7.22 -3.61 -10.34
N ILE A 355 8.43 -3.69 -10.90
CA ILE A 355 9.55 -4.38 -10.27
C ILE A 355 10.03 -3.59 -9.05
N ALA A 356 10.13 -2.27 -9.14
CA ALA A 356 10.51 -1.41 -8.03
C ALA A 356 9.55 -1.56 -6.83
N ALA A 357 8.24 -1.58 -7.07
CA ALA A 357 7.23 -1.81 -6.03
C ALA A 357 7.34 -3.21 -5.39
N LEU A 358 7.52 -4.26 -6.20
CA LEU A 358 7.73 -5.62 -5.69
C LEU A 358 9.03 -5.76 -4.90
N THR A 359 10.13 -5.17 -5.39
CA THR A 359 11.40 -5.11 -4.68
C THR A 359 11.24 -4.38 -3.35
N LEU A 360 10.54 -3.25 -3.31
CA LEU A 360 10.27 -2.55 -2.06
C LEU A 360 9.52 -3.43 -1.05
N ALA A 361 8.45 -4.10 -1.48
CA ALA A 361 7.69 -5.00 -0.61
C ALA A 361 8.53 -6.18 -0.11
N HIS A 362 9.41 -6.72 -0.96
CA HIS A 362 10.39 -7.76 -0.61
C HIS A 362 11.36 -7.28 0.49
N GLU A 363 12.01 -6.12 0.27
CA GLU A 363 12.95 -5.57 1.25
C GLU A 363 12.27 -5.18 2.57
N MET A 364 11.01 -4.73 2.51
CA MET A 364 10.18 -4.53 3.70
C MET A 364 9.93 -5.87 4.40
N GLY A 365 9.66 -6.95 3.67
CA GLY A 365 9.55 -8.30 4.23
C GLY A 365 10.77 -8.69 5.07
N HIS A 366 11.98 -8.42 4.58
CA HIS A 366 13.21 -8.59 5.36
C HIS A 366 13.26 -7.71 6.60
N SER A 367 12.89 -6.42 6.48
CA SER A 367 12.80 -5.54 7.65
C SER A 367 11.83 -6.07 8.72
N PHE A 368 10.77 -6.78 8.32
CA PHE A 368 9.83 -7.46 9.20
C PHE A 368 10.26 -8.89 9.61
N GLY A 369 11.46 -9.32 9.20
CA GLY A 369 12.12 -10.55 9.66
C GLY A 369 11.90 -11.78 8.79
N ALA A 370 11.30 -11.65 7.61
CA ALA A 370 11.28 -12.74 6.64
C ALA A 370 12.69 -13.02 6.09
N HIS A 371 12.89 -14.23 5.60
CA HIS A 371 14.08 -14.64 4.84
C HIS A 371 13.65 -15.14 3.46
N HIS A 372 14.60 -15.37 2.54
CA HIS A 372 14.21 -15.88 1.23
C HIS A 372 13.53 -17.24 1.32
N ASP A 373 12.46 -17.38 0.56
CA ASP A 373 11.66 -18.60 0.48
C ASP A 373 12.48 -19.80 -0.02
N ASP A 374 13.47 -19.56 -0.87
CA ASP A 374 14.35 -20.60 -1.43
C ASP A 374 15.29 -21.23 -0.38
N ASN A 375 15.54 -20.52 0.73
CA ASN A 375 16.39 -21.01 1.82
C ASN A 375 15.65 -22.02 2.72
N PHE A 376 14.33 -22.14 2.59
CA PHE A 376 13.56 -23.10 3.36
C PHE A 376 13.52 -24.46 2.66
N PRO A 377 13.61 -25.57 3.42
CA PRO A 377 13.47 -26.91 2.86
C PRO A 377 12.03 -27.18 2.37
N ASN A 378 11.03 -26.42 2.84
CA ASN A 378 9.64 -26.59 2.42
C ASN A 378 9.44 -26.03 1.00
N PRO A 379 9.14 -26.87 -0.01
CA PRO A 379 8.94 -26.41 -1.37
C PRO A 379 7.70 -25.52 -1.54
N GLU A 380 6.70 -25.62 -0.65
CA GLU A 380 5.48 -24.79 -0.69
C GLU A 380 5.76 -23.31 -0.45
N CYS A 381 6.93 -22.97 0.08
CA CYS A 381 7.29 -21.58 0.32
C CYS A 381 7.76 -20.85 -0.95
N ARG A 382 8.23 -21.58 -1.97
CA ARG A 382 8.81 -20.98 -3.19
C ARG A 382 7.75 -20.33 -4.07
N GLY A 383 8.18 -19.42 -4.95
CA GLY A 383 7.31 -18.76 -5.94
C GLY A 383 6.43 -17.62 -5.38
N HIS A 384 6.76 -17.14 -4.19
CA HIS A 384 6.09 -16.04 -3.50
C HIS A 384 6.98 -14.78 -3.46
N LEU A 385 6.49 -13.72 -2.81
CA LEU A 385 7.15 -12.42 -2.74
C LEU A 385 8.61 -12.49 -2.25
N MET A 386 8.94 -13.41 -1.32
CA MET A 386 10.28 -13.53 -0.74
C MET A 386 11.21 -14.47 -1.53
N GLY A 387 10.94 -14.76 -2.81
CA GLY A 387 11.88 -15.48 -3.67
C GLY A 387 13.20 -14.72 -3.87
N SER A 388 14.32 -15.45 -3.96
CA SER A 388 15.68 -14.89 -4.06
C SER A 388 16.04 -14.29 -5.43
N GLN A 389 15.11 -14.30 -6.38
CA GLN A 389 15.32 -13.84 -7.75
C GLN A 389 14.15 -12.97 -8.21
N SER A 390 14.42 -11.95 -9.04
CA SER A 390 13.34 -11.20 -9.67
C SER A 390 12.49 -12.14 -10.55
N SER A 391 11.24 -12.33 -10.15
CA SER A 391 10.32 -13.22 -10.85
C SER A 391 9.91 -12.60 -12.19
N THR A 392 10.17 -13.31 -13.28
CA THR A 392 9.71 -12.98 -14.63
C THR A 392 8.32 -13.55 -14.92
N ALA A 393 7.78 -14.38 -14.03
CA ALA A 393 6.45 -14.96 -14.21
C ALA A 393 5.41 -13.96 -13.68
N GLU A 394 4.47 -13.53 -14.52
CA GLU A 394 3.22 -12.88 -14.08
C GLU A 394 2.32 -13.92 -13.38
N ASN A 395 2.74 -14.43 -12.23
CA ASN A 395 1.88 -15.19 -11.34
C ASN A 395 1.42 -14.25 -10.21
N GLY A 396 0.15 -14.38 -9.81
CA GLY A 396 -0.40 -13.58 -8.71
C GLY A 396 0.17 -13.95 -7.33
N MET A 397 1.14 -14.88 -7.26
CA MET A 397 1.78 -15.32 -6.01
C MET A 397 2.97 -14.44 -5.62
N ASN A 398 3.62 -13.78 -6.60
CA ASN A 398 4.68 -12.81 -6.32
C ASN A 398 4.20 -11.59 -5.52
N PHE A 399 2.89 -11.39 -5.38
CA PHE A 399 2.27 -10.33 -4.56
C PHE A 399 1.82 -10.83 -3.19
N GLU A 400 2.19 -12.07 -2.80
CA GLU A 400 1.80 -12.68 -1.53
C GLU A 400 3.02 -13.21 -0.79
N PHE A 401 3.01 -13.06 0.53
CA PHE A 401 3.97 -13.74 1.39
C PHE A 401 3.66 -15.24 1.43
N SER A 402 4.71 -16.06 1.35
CA SER A 402 4.60 -17.49 1.58
C SER A 402 4.25 -17.78 3.04
N LEU A 403 3.77 -18.99 3.33
CA LEU A 403 3.53 -19.42 4.71
C LEU A 403 4.82 -19.32 5.58
N CYS A 404 6.00 -19.63 5.02
CA CYS A 404 7.27 -19.52 5.74
C CYS A 404 7.55 -18.08 6.15
N SER A 405 7.40 -17.16 5.20
CA SER A 405 7.61 -15.73 5.41
C SER A 405 6.61 -15.17 6.43
N LYS A 406 5.33 -15.55 6.34
CA LYS A 406 4.30 -15.09 7.26
C LYS A 406 4.59 -15.42 8.71
N ARG A 407 4.98 -16.67 8.99
CA ARG A 407 5.30 -17.13 10.36
C ARG A 407 6.47 -16.38 10.98
N LEU A 408 7.51 -16.07 10.19
CA LEU A 408 8.64 -15.28 10.69
C LEU A 408 8.24 -13.84 10.96
N ILE A 409 7.45 -13.23 10.07
CA ILE A 409 6.92 -11.88 10.28
C ILE A 409 6.03 -11.83 11.52
N ALA A 410 5.14 -12.80 11.72
CA ALA A 410 4.31 -12.90 12.93
C ALA A 410 5.17 -12.99 14.21
N ALA A 411 6.23 -13.79 14.21
CA ALA A 411 7.16 -13.89 15.33
C ALA A 411 7.87 -12.55 15.59
N THR A 412 8.31 -11.84 14.56
CA THR A 412 8.89 -10.50 14.69
C THR A 412 7.88 -9.52 15.24
N LEU A 413 6.65 -9.49 14.71
CA LEU A 413 5.57 -8.62 15.18
C LEU A 413 5.21 -8.88 16.65
N SER A 414 5.41 -10.09 17.16
CA SER A 414 5.19 -10.38 18.59
C SER A 414 6.25 -9.78 19.52
N SER A 415 7.43 -9.40 19.00
CA SER A 415 8.59 -8.98 19.83
C SER A 415 9.18 -7.61 19.48
N MET A 416 9.07 -7.16 18.23
CA MET A 416 9.72 -5.98 17.66
C MET A 416 8.72 -5.02 17.00
N SER A 417 7.49 -4.93 17.51
CA SER A 417 6.42 -4.05 16.98
C SER A 417 6.13 -2.80 17.83
N TYR A 418 6.96 -2.53 18.84
CA TYR A 418 6.67 -1.48 19.83
C TYR A 418 6.65 -0.04 19.29
N CYS A 419 7.13 0.18 18.05
CA CYS A 419 7.07 1.47 17.37
C CYS A 419 5.89 1.59 16.39
N LEU A 420 5.11 0.52 16.19
CA LEU A 420 3.91 0.55 15.35
C LEU A 420 2.79 1.26 16.11
N MET A 421 2.09 2.16 15.43
CA MET A 421 0.96 2.90 16.01
C MET A 421 -0.35 2.18 15.72
N GLU A 422 -1.25 2.10 16.69
CA GLU A 422 -2.57 1.52 16.49
C GLU A 422 -3.57 2.58 16.00
N GLU A 423 -4.19 2.33 14.84
CA GLU A 423 -5.22 3.19 14.26
C GLU A 423 -6.47 2.37 13.92
N ASP A 424 -7.63 2.87 14.35
CA ASP A 424 -8.93 2.29 14.03
C ASP A 424 -9.59 3.20 12.96
N ILE A 425 -9.11 3.10 11.71
CA ILE A 425 -9.62 3.86 10.56
C ILE A 425 -9.98 2.89 9.43
N PRO A 426 -11.21 2.95 8.88
CA PRO A 426 -11.61 2.11 7.76
C PRO A 426 -10.67 2.24 6.56
N TYR A 427 -10.32 1.11 5.95
CA TYR A 427 -9.43 1.06 4.80
C TYR A 427 -9.94 0.12 3.72
N CYS A 428 -10.48 0.73 2.66
CA CYS A 428 -10.92 -0.03 1.50
C CYS A 428 -9.75 -0.73 0.78
N GLY A 429 -9.81 -2.05 0.70
CA GLY A 429 -8.84 -2.91 0.03
C GLY A 429 -7.98 -3.72 1.00
N ASN A 430 -8.20 -3.65 2.31
CA ASN A 430 -7.52 -4.53 3.29
C ASN A 430 -8.18 -5.92 3.38
N GLY A 431 -9.33 -6.13 2.74
CA GLY A 431 -10.06 -7.39 2.73
C GLY A 431 -10.95 -7.59 3.97
N ILE A 432 -11.19 -6.54 4.74
CA ILE A 432 -12.03 -6.54 5.94
C ILE A 432 -13.20 -5.58 5.68
N VAL A 433 -14.44 -6.03 5.88
CA VAL A 433 -15.60 -5.15 5.68
C VAL A 433 -15.75 -4.25 6.90
N GLU A 434 -15.54 -2.95 6.71
CA GLU A 434 -15.58 -1.94 7.77
C GLU A 434 -16.77 -0.98 7.62
N GLU A 435 -16.96 -0.09 8.61
CA GLU A 435 -18.00 0.93 8.53
C GLU A 435 -17.81 1.84 7.30
N GLY A 436 -18.87 1.96 6.50
CA GLY A 436 -18.85 2.71 5.23
C GLY A 436 -18.73 1.82 4.00
N GLU A 437 -18.31 0.56 4.17
CA GLU A 437 -18.10 -0.38 3.08
C GLU A 437 -19.27 -1.35 2.92
N ALA A 438 -19.61 -1.67 1.67
CA ALA A 438 -20.57 -2.74 1.40
C ALA A 438 -19.86 -4.10 1.35
N CYS A 439 -18.61 -4.13 0.93
CA CYS A 439 -17.79 -5.31 0.71
C CYS A 439 -16.32 -4.92 0.64
N ASP A 440 -15.40 -5.84 0.92
CA ASP A 440 -13.98 -5.63 0.62
C ASP A 440 -13.36 -6.93 0.10
N CYS A 441 -13.01 -6.91 -1.19
CA CYS A 441 -12.40 -8.03 -1.88
C CYS A 441 -10.87 -8.07 -1.74
N GLY A 442 -10.25 -7.09 -1.08
CA GLY A 442 -8.81 -7.01 -0.87
C GLY A 442 -8.04 -6.58 -2.12
N LEU A 443 -6.96 -7.31 -2.43
CA LEU A 443 -6.10 -7.07 -3.59
C LEU A 443 -6.90 -6.89 -4.90
N PRO A 444 -6.77 -5.75 -5.60
CA PRO A 444 -7.51 -5.48 -6.84
C PRO A 444 -7.32 -6.54 -7.93
N SER A 445 -6.12 -7.12 -8.03
CA SER A 445 -5.78 -8.18 -9.01
C SER A 445 -6.56 -9.48 -8.81
N ARG A 446 -7.08 -9.74 -7.60
CA ARG A 446 -7.85 -10.96 -7.26
C ARG A 446 -9.32 -10.68 -7.04
N CYS A 447 -9.71 -9.42 -6.89
CA CYS A 447 -11.05 -8.99 -6.54
C CYS A 447 -12.13 -9.63 -7.43
N VAL A 448 -11.95 -9.59 -8.76
CA VAL A 448 -12.92 -10.14 -9.73
C VAL A 448 -13.18 -11.63 -9.54
N HIS A 449 -12.19 -12.39 -9.07
CA HIS A 449 -12.31 -13.83 -8.82
C HIS A 449 -12.79 -14.16 -7.43
N LYS A 450 -12.34 -13.39 -6.43
CA LYS A 450 -12.69 -13.60 -5.02
C LYS A 450 -14.13 -13.15 -4.73
N ASP A 451 -14.52 -12.00 -5.26
CA ASP A 451 -15.84 -11.43 -5.07
C ASP A 451 -16.31 -10.61 -6.31
N PRO A 452 -17.00 -11.24 -7.27
CA PRO A 452 -17.47 -10.57 -8.47
C PRO A 452 -18.60 -9.55 -8.20
N CYS A 453 -19.16 -9.53 -6.99
CA CYS A 453 -20.20 -8.60 -6.58
C CYS A 453 -19.61 -7.31 -6.00
N CYS A 454 -18.30 -7.26 -5.75
CA CYS A 454 -17.60 -6.17 -5.11
C CYS A 454 -16.78 -5.34 -6.11
N THR A 455 -16.75 -4.03 -5.94
CA THR A 455 -15.83 -3.16 -6.67
C THR A 455 -14.46 -3.13 -5.96
N PRO A 456 -13.34 -3.29 -6.68
CA PRO A 456 -12.01 -3.16 -6.09
C PRO A 456 -11.76 -1.75 -5.54
N ARG A 457 -10.77 -1.62 -4.64
CA ARG A 457 -10.22 -0.32 -4.22
C ARG A 457 -9.85 0.51 -5.44
N GLY A 458 -10.20 1.79 -5.42
CA GLY A 458 -9.97 2.72 -6.54
C GLY A 458 -10.95 2.56 -7.71
N GLY A 459 -11.62 1.40 -7.83
CA GLY A 459 -12.56 1.12 -8.92
C GLY A 459 -13.89 1.87 -8.82
N GLY A 460 -14.85 1.52 -9.69
CA GLY A 460 -16.19 1.33 -9.14
C GLY A 460 -17.41 1.66 -9.99
N ALA A 461 -18.42 2.18 -9.31
CA ALA A 461 -19.76 2.55 -9.78
C ALA A 461 -19.85 3.38 -11.08
N LEU A 462 -20.63 3.03 -12.11
CA LEU A 462 -21.37 4.04 -12.90
C LEU A 462 -22.86 3.75 -12.64
N ILE A 463 -23.40 4.20 -11.50
CA ILE A 463 -24.81 3.96 -11.18
C ILE A 463 -25.62 5.19 -11.59
N TYR A 464 -26.49 5.02 -12.59
CA TYR A 464 -27.56 5.96 -12.89
C TYR A 464 -28.74 5.69 -11.97
N LYS A 465 -28.82 6.38 -10.83
CA LYS A 465 -30.06 6.52 -10.07
C LYS A 465 -30.22 7.98 -9.67
N GLU A 466 -31.33 8.59 -10.12
CA GLU A 466 -31.68 10.00 -9.85
C GLU A 466 -30.68 11.06 -10.39
N GLY A 467 -29.73 10.68 -11.24
CA GLY A 467 -28.80 11.62 -11.88
C GLY A 467 -27.61 12.03 -11.02
N THR A 468 -27.33 11.32 -9.93
CA THR A 468 -26.14 11.53 -9.10
C THR A 468 -25.26 10.28 -9.08
N LEU A 469 -24.02 10.41 -9.55
CA LEU A 469 -22.98 9.39 -9.42
C LEU A 469 -22.51 9.36 -7.96
N HIS A 470 -22.74 8.27 -7.24
CA HIS A 470 -22.13 8.06 -5.92
C HIS A 470 -21.20 6.86 -6.03
N LYS A 471 -19.90 7.09 -5.83
CA LYS A 471 -18.85 6.14 -6.18
C LYS A 471 -17.71 6.15 -5.16
N GLU A 472 -17.55 5.03 -4.46
CA GLU A 472 -16.37 4.70 -3.67
C GLU A 472 -15.97 3.25 -3.99
N GLY A 473 -14.69 2.89 -3.82
CA GLY A 473 -14.28 1.48 -3.84
C GLY A 473 -15.01 0.70 -2.74
N CYS A 474 -14.86 -0.63 -2.70
CA CYS A 474 -15.46 -1.43 -1.62
C CYS A 474 -17.00 -1.31 -1.54
N SER A 475 -17.62 -1.10 -2.71
CA SER A 475 -19.05 -0.94 -2.92
C SER A 475 -19.61 -2.08 -3.78
N VAL A 476 -20.93 -2.22 -3.82
CA VAL A 476 -21.59 -3.18 -4.72
C VAL A 476 -21.29 -2.84 -6.18
N ALA A 477 -20.84 -3.83 -6.95
CA ALA A 477 -20.49 -3.67 -8.36
C ALA A 477 -21.69 -3.15 -9.18
N PRO A 478 -21.47 -2.33 -10.22
CA PRO A 478 -22.56 -1.73 -11.00
C PRO A 478 -23.46 -2.75 -11.70
N LEU A 479 -22.89 -3.90 -12.07
CA LEU A 479 -23.61 -5.00 -12.72
C LEU A 479 -24.25 -5.96 -11.70
N ALA A 480 -23.98 -5.79 -10.40
CA ALA A 480 -24.57 -6.58 -9.33
C ALA A 480 -25.85 -5.91 -8.81
N MET A 481 -26.90 -6.71 -8.56
CA MET A 481 -28.14 -6.19 -7.99
C MET A 481 -28.06 -6.03 -6.47
N CYS A 482 -27.18 -6.80 -5.84
CA CYS A 482 -26.95 -6.86 -4.41
C CYS A 482 -25.59 -7.49 -4.12
N HIS A 483 -25.16 -7.44 -2.87
CA HIS A 483 -23.99 -8.15 -2.38
C HIS A 483 -24.37 -9.12 -1.24
N PRO A 484 -23.80 -10.34 -1.14
CA PRO A 484 -24.11 -11.30 -0.08
C PRO A 484 -23.96 -10.77 1.36
N SER A 485 -23.05 -9.82 1.59
CA SER A 485 -22.89 -9.11 2.88
C SER A 485 -24.15 -8.37 3.34
N GLN A 486 -25.04 -8.00 2.41
CA GLN A 486 -26.31 -7.32 2.72
C GLN A 486 -27.36 -8.27 3.31
N GLY A 487 -27.08 -9.58 3.31
CA GLY A 487 -27.88 -10.61 3.95
C GLY A 487 -28.41 -11.68 2.99
N LEU A 488 -29.24 -12.57 3.54
CA LEU A 488 -29.77 -13.77 2.88
C LEU A 488 -30.60 -13.50 1.60
N CYS A 489 -31.00 -12.26 1.38
CA CYS A 489 -31.75 -11.86 0.18
C CYS A 489 -30.86 -11.71 -1.06
N CYS A 490 -29.54 -11.87 -0.93
CA CYS A 490 -28.62 -11.85 -2.06
C CYS A 490 -27.95 -13.21 -2.26
N THR A 491 -27.99 -13.69 -3.50
CA THR A 491 -27.29 -14.93 -3.90
C THR A 491 -25.81 -14.67 -4.16
N PRO A 492 -24.94 -15.71 -4.10
CA PRO A 492 -23.53 -15.60 -4.50
C PRO A 492 -23.30 -15.16 -5.96
N LYS A 493 -24.35 -15.17 -6.79
CA LYS A 493 -24.30 -14.70 -8.19
C LYS A 493 -24.65 -13.21 -8.32
N CYS A 494 -24.67 -12.46 -7.21
CA CYS A 494 -25.02 -11.05 -7.15
C CYS A 494 -26.45 -10.73 -7.61
N MET A 495 -27.35 -11.71 -7.50
CA MET A 495 -28.78 -11.59 -7.83
C MET A 495 -29.63 -11.70 -6.58
N LEU A 496 -30.76 -11.00 -6.56
CA LEU A 496 -31.75 -11.16 -5.49
C LEU A 496 -32.24 -12.61 -5.43
N ALA A 497 -32.26 -13.18 -4.22
CA ALA A 497 -32.74 -14.52 -3.99
C ALA A 497 -34.25 -14.60 -4.21
N ASP A 498 -34.69 -15.63 -4.94
CA ASP A 498 -36.11 -15.94 -5.07
C ASP A 498 -36.59 -16.67 -3.81
N LEU A 499 -37.08 -15.90 -2.85
CA LEU A 499 -37.55 -16.40 -1.55
C LEU A 499 -38.98 -16.95 -1.60
N THR A 500 -39.63 -16.96 -2.77
CA THR A 500 -41.01 -17.47 -2.91
C THR A 500 -41.15 -18.93 -2.51
N LYS A 501 -40.12 -19.76 -2.73
CA LYS A 501 -40.09 -21.17 -2.31
C LYS A 501 -39.86 -21.38 -0.81
N SER A 502 -39.41 -20.36 -0.08
CA SER A 502 -39.16 -20.42 1.37
C SER A 502 -40.37 -19.93 2.19
N GLY A 503 -41.54 -19.73 1.56
CA GLY A 503 -42.75 -19.24 2.23
C GLY A 503 -42.73 -17.73 2.53
N ILE A 504 -41.69 -17.01 2.14
CA ILE A 504 -41.60 -15.55 2.24
C ILE A 504 -42.27 -14.98 0.99
N VAL A 505 -43.61 -14.86 1.04
CA VAL A 505 -44.39 -14.36 -0.08
C VAL A 505 -44.06 -12.89 -0.32
N SER A 506 -43.58 -12.62 -1.53
CA SER A 506 -43.39 -11.30 -2.13
C SER A 506 -44.72 -10.54 -2.11
N ASN A 507 -44.83 -9.51 -1.26
CA ASN A 507 -45.58 -8.27 -1.50
C ASN A 507 -45.54 -7.27 -0.34
N HIS A 508 -44.99 -7.60 0.83
CA HIS A 508 -44.85 -6.63 1.93
C HIS A 508 -43.49 -6.58 2.63
N ILE A 509 -42.58 -7.53 2.38
CA ILE A 509 -41.38 -7.66 3.21
C ILE A 509 -40.17 -6.87 2.67
N ILE A 510 -40.09 -6.61 1.35
CA ILE A 510 -38.92 -5.93 0.74
C ILE A 510 -38.73 -4.49 1.25
N PHE A 511 -39.81 -3.81 1.67
CA PHE A 511 -39.72 -2.46 2.23
C PHE A 511 -39.55 -2.42 3.76
N TYR A 512 -39.88 -3.50 4.47
CA TYR A 512 -39.86 -3.51 5.94
C TYR A 512 -38.50 -3.93 6.53
N THR A 513 -37.74 -4.81 5.89
CA THR A 513 -36.45 -5.29 6.43
C THR A 513 -35.34 -4.23 6.39
N ILE A 514 -35.35 -3.31 5.42
CA ILE A 514 -34.37 -2.20 5.36
C ILE A 514 -34.64 -1.16 6.46
N LYS A 515 -35.90 -0.93 6.83
CA LYS A 515 -36.26 -0.02 7.94
C LYS A 515 -36.03 -0.65 9.31
N ILE A 516 -36.26 -1.96 9.46
CA ILE A 516 -36.06 -2.67 10.73
C ILE A 516 -34.56 -2.72 11.10
N SER A 517 -33.65 -2.91 10.14
CA SER A 517 -32.20 -2.85 10.41
C SER A 517 -31.76 -1.48 10.96
N LYS A 518 -32.23 -0.37 10.35
CA LYS A 518 -31.97 0.99 10.87
C LYS A 518 -32.66 1.27 12.22
N PHE A 519 -33.81 0.68 12.49
CA PHE A 519 -34.54 0.87 13.75
C PHE A 519 -33.94 0.07 14.90
N ILE A 520 -33.47 -1.17 14.65
CA ILE A 520 -32.78 -2.00 15.64
C ILE A 520 -31.40 -1.42 15.97
N LYS A 521 -30.65 -0.92 14.96
CA LYS A 521 -29.35 -0.24 15.21
C LYS A 521 -29.53 1.00 16.10
N LYS A 522 -30.62 1.75 15.90
CA LYS A 522 -30.96 2.96 16.68
C LYS A 522 -31.51 2.69 18.09
N ILE A 523 -32.00 1.48 18.36
CA ILE A 523 -32.39 1.03 19.71
C ILE A 523 -31.17 0.50 20.46
N ALA A 524 -30.27 -0.20 19.77
CA ALA A 524 -29.01 -0.69 20.35
C ALA A 524 -28.03 0.44 20.71
N GLU A 525 -28.11 1.60 20.07
CA GLU A 525 -27.33 2.81 20.42
C GLU A 525 -27.96 3.64 21.56
N ARG A 526 -29.16 3.27 22.03
CA ARG A 526 -29.89 3.97 23.12
C ARG A 526 -30.05 3.13 24.40
N LEU A 527 -29.55 1.91 24.40
CA LEU A 527 -29.34 1.05 25.58
C LEU A 527 -27.85 1.00 25.87
#